data_AF-A0A0L8GPV3-F1
#
_entry.id   AF-A0A0L8GPV3-F1
#
_cell.length_a   1.000
_cell.length_b   1.000
_cell.length_c   1.000
_cell.angle_alpha   90.00
_cell.angle_beta   90.00
_cell.angle_gamma   90.00
#
_symmetry.space_group_name_H-M   'P 1'
#
loop_
_entity.id
_entity.type
_entity.pdbx_description
1 polymer ?
#
loop_
_entity_poly.entity_id
_entity_poly.type
_entity_poly.pdbx_seq_one_letter_code
_entity_poly.pdbx_strand_id
1 'polypeptide(L)'
;FENLQKEYCVYSLAKSYFDLKEYLRAVHFLEQSELQSNVTYFLYMYSRYLAEEKRRSYNMTDSFIINDDLARVKILKTELSEKHQKKELDGFCLYL
;
A
#
# COMPACT_ATOMS: atom_id res chain seq x y z
N PHE A 1 -22.39 7.12 -11.45
CA PHE A 1 -21.64 8.38 -11.60
C PHE A 1 -21.08 8.86 -10.26
N GLU A 2 -21.91 8.98 -9.23
CA GLU A 2 -21.50 9.47 -7.89
C GLU A 2 -20.38 8.63 -7.24
N ASN A 3 -20.46 7.29 -7.32
CA ASN A 3 -19.44 6.38 -6.80
C ASN A 3 -18.06 6.53 -7.49
N LEU A 4 -18.05 6.72 -8.81
CA LEU A 4 -16.81 6.89 -9.57
C LEU A 4 -16.13 8.23 -9.25
N GLN A 5 -16.94 9.26 -9.03
CA GLN A 5 -16.44 10.58 -8.62
C GLN A 5 -15.88 10.55 -7.20
N LYS A 6 -16.55 9.84 -6.27
CA LYS A 6 -16.04 9.63 -4.91
C LYS A 6 -14.71 8.88 -4.93
N GLU A 7 -14.60 7.80 -5.70
CA GLU A 7 -13.35 7.06 -5.87
C GLU A 7 -12.24 7.94 -6.46
N TYR A 8 -12.53 8.71 -7.50
CA TYR A 8 -11.57 9.64 -8.11
C TYR A 8 -11.06 10.70 -7.12
N CYS A 9 -11.94 11.26 -6.28
CA CYS A 9 -11.56 12.22 -5.24
C CYS A 9 -10.64 11.59 -4.19
N VAL A 10 -10.96 10.38 -3.72
CA VAL A 10 -10.14 9.67 -2.73
C VAL A 10 -8.78 9.31 -3.34
N TYR A 11 -8.76 8.79 -4.57
CA TYR A 11 -7.53 8.49 -5.28
C TYR A 11 -6.67 9.74 -5.45
N SER A 12 -7.25 10.86 -5.89
CA SER A 12 -6.51 12.11 -6.13
C SER A 12 -5.92 12.68 -4.83
N LEU A 13 -6.68 12.61 -3.73
CA LEU A 13 -6.20 13.02 -2.41
C LEU A 13 -5.06 12.13 -1.92
N ALA A 14 -5.25 10.81 -1.96
CA ALA A 14 -4.24 9.86 -1.55
C ALA A 14 -2.96 9.97 -2.41
N LYS A 15 -3.12 10.19 -3.71
CA LYS A 15 -2.02 10.42 -4.64
C LYS A 15 -1.24 11.70 -4.29
N SER A 16 -1.93 12.77 -3.90
CA SER A 16 -1.27 13.99 -3.44
C SER A 16 -0.42 13.75 -2.18
N TYR A 17 -0.94 13.00 -1.21
CA TYR A 17 -0.14 12.58 -0.03
C TYR A 17 1.03 11.67 -0.40
N PHE A 18 0.81 10.77 -1.35
CA PHE A 18 1.84 9.89 -1.87
C PHE A 18 2.99 10.67 -2.51
N ASP A 19 2.67 11.66 -3.35
CA ASP A 19 3.66 12.51 -4.04
C ASP A 19 4.47 13.36 -3.03
N LEU A 20 3.86 13.72 -1.89
CA LEU A 20 4.53 14.37 -0.76
C LEU A 20 5.33 13.42 0.15
N LYS A 21 5.42 12.12 -0.20
CA LYS A 21 6.07 11.06 0.59
C LYS A 21 5.46 10.86 1.98
N GLU A 22 4.20 11.23 2.15
CA GLU A 22 3.39 11.02 3.36
C GLU A 22 2.60 9.71 3.25
N TYR A 23 3.32 8.61 3.07
CA TYR A 23 2.73 7.33 2.68
C TYR A 23 1.66 6.80 3.65
N LEU A 24 1.84 6.94 4.97
CA LEU A 24 0.85 6.51 5.96
C LEU A 24 -0.48 7.26 5.85
N ARG A 25 -0.45 8.55 5.46
CA ARG A 25 -1.68 9.32 5.21
C ARG A 25 -2.37 8.81 3.96
N ALA A 26 -1.63 8.55 2.89
CA ALA A 26 -2.19 7.96 1.67
C ALA A 26 -2.88 6.60 1.98
N VAL A 27 -2.23 5.73 2.76
CA VAL A 27 -2.79 4.44 3.20
C VAL A 27 -4.10 4.64 3.97
N HIS A 28 -4.13 5.56 4.94
CA HIS A 28 -5.30 5.80 5.77
C HIS A 28 -6.55 6.15 4.95
N PHE A 29 -6.42 7.03 3.96
CA PHE A 29 -7.54 7.43 3.11
C PHE A 29 -7.97 6.32 2.13
N LEU A 30 -7.01 5.50 1.67
CA LEU A 30 -7.30 4.39 0.76
C LEU A 30 -7.90 3.17 1.47
N GLU A 31 -7.59 2.97 2.75
CA GLU A 31 -8.16 1.91 3.59
C GLU A 31 -9.63 2.18 3.95
N GLN A 32 -9.98 3.45 4.14
CA GLN A 32 -11.36 3.88 4.41
C GLN A 32 -12.25 3.86 3.16
N SER A 33 -11.69 3.66 1.97
CA SER A 33 -12.46 3.59 0.74
C SER A 33 -13.11 2.22 0.60
N GLU A 34 -14.44 2.20 0.63
CA GLU A 34 -15.26 1.01 0.32
C GLU A 34 -15.15 0.60 -1.16
N LEU A 35 -14.68 1.50 -2.03
CA LEU A 35 -14.46 1.26 -3.45
C LEU A 35 -12.97 1.10 -3.73
N GLN A 36 -12.59 -0.09 -4.22
CA GLN A 36 -11.23 -0.40 -4.64
C GLN A 36 -11.23 -0.85 -6.10
N SER A 37 -11.04 0.10 -7.02
CA SER A 37 -10.48 -0.23 -8.34
C SER A 37 -9.06 -0.76 -8.18
N ASN A 38 -8.61 -1.56 -9.15
CA ASN A 38 -7.26 -2.11 -9.20
C ASN A 38 -6.19 -1.00 -9.06
N VAL A 39 -6.46 0.19 -9.60
CA VAL A 39 -5.55 1.35 -9.51
C VAL A 39 -5.44 1.87 -8.08
N THR A 40 -6.57 2.00 -7.39
CA THR A 40 -6.67 2.46 -5.99
C THR A 40 -6.02 1.45 -5.06
N TYR A 41 -6.24 0.15 -5.32
CA TYR A 41 -5.62 -0.95 -4.57
C TYR A 41 -4.09 -1.00 -4.76
N PHE A 42 -3.61 -0.81 -5.99
CA PHE A 42 -2.17 -0.72 -6.25
C PHE A 42 -1.54 0.42 -5.46
N LEU A 43 -2.14 1.62 -5.51
CA LEU A 43 -1.63 2.77 -4.77
C LEU A 43 -1.63 2.51 -3.26
N TYR A 44 -2.66 1.83 -2.73
CA TYR A 44 -2.73 1.44 -1.31
C TYR A 44 -1.58 0.51 -0.92
N MET A 45 -1.41 -0.60 -1.65
CA MET A 45 -0.37 -1.58 -1.36
C MET A 45 1.03 -0.99 -1.52
N TYR A 46 1.25 -0.18 -2.56
CA TYR A 46 2.53 0.46 -2.80
C TYR A 46 2.85 1.53 -1.75
N SER A 47 1.86 2.30 -1.30
CA SER A 47 2.02 3.25 -0.19
C SER A 47 2.39 2.54 1.11
N ARG A 48 1.77 1.39 1.41
CA ARG A 48 2.15 0.57 2.58
C ARG A 48 3.59 0.10 2.49
N TYR A 49 3.99 -0.44 1.34
CA TYR A 49 5.36 -0.86 1.11
C TYR A 49 6.38 0.27 1.32
N LEU A 50 6.15 1.45 0.73
CA LEU A 50 7.05 2.59 0.87
C LEU A 50 7.07 3.17 2.29
N ALA A 51 5.96 3.09 3.04
CA ALA A 51 5.94 3.46 4.45
C ALA A 51 6.90 2.57 5.26
N GLU A 52 6.88 1.25 5.02
CA GLU A 52 7.80 0.30 5.65
C GLU A 52 9.25 0.52 5.22
N GLU A 53 9.54 0.72 3.92
CA GLU A 53 10.91 1.01 3.47
C GLU A 53 11.43 2.33 4.04
N LYS A 54 10.57 3.36 4.15
CA LYS A 54 10.90 4.62 4.80
C LYS A 54 11.22 4.40 6.28
N ARG A 55 10.41 3.61 6.99
CA ARG A 55 10.66 3.25 8.40
C ARG A 55 11.94 2.44 8.58
N ARG A 56 12.20 1.44 7.72
CA ARG A 56 13.45 0.66 7.72
C ARG A 56 14.66 1.56 7.51
N SER A 57 14.56 2.54 6.61
CA SER A 57 15.63 3.52 6.38
C SER A 57 15.93 4.39 7.60
N TYR A 58 14.91 4.79 8.37
CA TYR A 58 15.11 5.49 9.65
C TYR A 58 15.70 4.56 10.72
N ASN A 59 15.17 3.34 10.84
CA ASN A 59 15.60 2.34 11.83
C ASN A 59 16.99 1.76 11.55
N MET A 60 17.51 1.83 10.33
CA MET A 60 18.88 1.42 10.02
C MET A 60 19.93 2.28 10.75
N THR A 61 19.53 3.44 11.26
CA THR A 61 20.34 4.30 12.15
C THR A 61 20.34 3.79 13.60
N ASP A 62 19.33 3.02 14.01
CA ASP A 62 19.15 2.44 15.35
C ASP A 62 19.21 0.91 15.26
N SER A 63 20.42 0.35 15.38
CA SER A 63 20.82 -1.04 15.11
C SER A 63 20.10 -2.17 15.88
N PHE A 64 18.95 -1.94 16.51
CA PHE A 64 18.24 -2.92 17.36
C PHE A 64 16.89 -3.43 16.80
N ILE A 65 16.37 -2.92 15.67
CA ILE A 65 15.00 -3.25 15.17
C ILE A 65 14.98 -4.05 13.83
N ILE A 66 16.01 -4.83 13.53
CA ILE A 66 16.09 -5.53 12.22
C ILE A 66 15.17 -6.77 12.15
N ASN A 67 14.84 -7.38 13.29
CA ASN A 67 14.12 -8.67 13.32
C ASN A 67 12.60 -8.55 13.10
N ASP A 68 11.96 -7.47 13.54
CA ASP A 68 10.50 -7.29 13.42
C ASP A 68 10.08 -6.89 12.00
N ASP A 69 10.95 -6.16 11.29
CA ASP A 69 10.71 -5.68 9.93
C ASP A 69 10.65 -6.83 8.92
N LEU A 70 11.51 -7.84 9.11
CA LEU A 70 11.54 -9.04 8.27
C LEU A 70 10.28 -9.90 8.43
N ALA A 71 9.69 -9.92 9.62
CA ALA A 71 8.46 -10.66 9.88
C ALA A 71 7.25 -10.04 9.13
N ARG A 72 7.16 -8.71 9.10
CA ARG A 72 6.06 -7.99 8.42
C ARG A 72 6.12 -8.09 6.91
N VAL A 73 7.31 -8.03 6.31
CA VAL A 73 7.50 -8.25 4.86
C VAL A 73 7.11 -9.67 4.45
N LYS A 74 7.37 -10.67 5.31
CA LYS A 74 6.92 -12.05 5.06
C LYS A 74 5.39 -12.17 5.07
N ILE A 75 4.71 -11.46 5.99
CA ILE A 75 3.23 -11.44 6.03
C ILE A 75 2.66 -10.88 4.72
N LEU A 76 3.20 -9.75 4.24
CA LEU A 76 2.78 -9.15 2.96
C LEU A 76 2.95 -10.09 1.78
N LYS A 77 4.09 -10.81 1.72
CA LYS A 77 4.35 -11.80 0.67
C LYS A 77 3.35 -12.96 0.71
N THR A 78 2.97 -13.42 1.90
CA THR A 78 1.98 -14.49 2.07
C THR A 78 0.59 -14.03 1.61
N GLU A 79 0.14 -12.84 2.01
CA GLU A 79 -1.15 -12.27 1.56
C GLU A 79 -1.22 -12.12 0.03
N LEU A 80 -0.16 -11.61 -0.60
CA LEU A 80 -0.04 -11.50 -2.05
C LEU A 80 -0.09 -12.88 -2.73
N SER A 81 0.60 -13.87 -2.17
CA SER A 81 0.60 -15.24 -2.70
C SER A 81 -0.78 -15.89 -2.62
N GLU A 82 -1.52 -15.68 -1.51
CA GLU A 82 -2.87 -16.21 -1.34
C GLU A 82 -3.86 -15.57 -2.32
N LYS A 83 -3.78 -14.25 -2.50
CA LYS A 83 -4.63 -13.52 -3.46
C LYS A 83 -4.30 -13.88 -4.91
N HIS A 84 -3.04 -14.20 -5.21
CA HIS A 84 -2.63 -14.73 -6.52
C HIS A 84 -3.25 -16.09 -6.80
N GLN A 85 -3.23 -16.99 -5.80
CA GLN A 85 -3.82 -18.31 -5.93
C GLN A 85 -5.34 -18.26 -6.17
N LYS A 86 -6.01 -17.23 -5.63
CA LYS A 86 -7.45 -16.95 -5.85
C LYS A 86 -7.77 -16.28 -7.18
N LYS A 87 -6.77 -15.94 -8.02
CA LYS A 87 -6.92 -15.20 -9.29
C LYS A 87 -7.63 -13.84 -9.16
N GLU A 88 -7.56 -13.23 -7.98
CA GLU A 88 -8.13 -11.90 -7.73
C GLU A 88 -7.18 -10.76 -8.12
N LEU A 89 -5.91 -11.07 -8.42
CA LEU A 89 -4.88 -10.09 -8.76
C LEU A 89 -4.79 -9.87 -10.28
N ASP A 90 -4.91 -8.62 -10.69
CA ASP A 90 -4.62 -8.14 -12.04
C ASP A 90 -3.10 -8.18 -12.32
N GLY A 91 -2.69 -8.25 -13.59
CA GLY A 91 -1.29 -8.34 -14.02
C GLY A 91 -0.40 -7.21 -13.52
N PHE A 92 -0.97 -6.05 -13.16
CA PHE A 92 -0.26 -4.96 -12.51
C PHE A 92 0.21 -5.30 -11.09
N CYS A 93 -0.57 -6.10 -10.37
CA CYS A 93 -0.26 -6.50 -9.00
C CYS A 93 0.74 -7.66 -8.91
N LEU A 94 1.16 -8.24 -10.05
CA LEU A 94 2.23 -9.25 -10.13
C LEU A 94 3.64 -8.65 -10.12
N TYR A 95 3.78 -7.34 -10.31
CA TYR A 95 5.07 -6.64 -10.32
C TYR A 95 5.49 -6.11 -8.94
N LEU A 96 4.66 -6.32 -7.92
CA LEU A 96 4.89 -5.92 -6.53
C LEU A 96 5.58 -7.04 -5.73
#